data_AF-A0A5M9IVM4-F1
#
_entry.id   AF-A0A5M9IVM4-F1
#
_cell.length_a   1.000
_cell.length_b   1.000
_cell.length_c   1.000
_cell.angle_alpha   90.00
_cell.angle_beta   90.00
_cell.angle_gamma   90.00
#
_symmetry.space_group_name_H-M   'P 1'
#
loop_
_entity.id
_entity.type
_entity.pdbx_description
1 polymer ?
#
loop_
_entity_poly.entity_id
_entity_poly.type
_entity_poly.pdbx_seq_one_letter_code
_entity_poly.pdbx_strand_id
1 'polypeptide(L)'
;MTTTEMTQEVRHQAALDKYIGESPQLKEEIKDLSAEDQRDQIQWAFEDEAESQGLQPWELTLKYTSTPEEFEAARLALHKEAAEVLGVEWEEYCEMNDLVV
;
A
#
# COMPACT_ATOMS: atom_id res chain seq x y z
N MET A 1 10.97 14.82 -16.40
CA MET A 1 11.49 14.50 -15.05
C MET A 1 11.54 12.99 -14.98
N THR A 2 12.66 12.40 -14.57
CA THR A 2 12.86 10.95 -14.59
C THR A 2 11.99 10.31 -13.50
N THR A 3 10.75 9.96 -13.83
CA THR A 3 9.95 9.06 -13.01
C THR A 3 10.67 7.72 -13.06
N THR A 4 11.53 7.48 -12.08
CA THR A 4 12.09 6.15 -11.85
C THR A 4 10.90 5.21 -11.75
N GLU A 5 10.72 4.32 -12.73
CA GLU A 5 9.76 3.23 -12.67
C GLU A 5 10.19 2.28 -11.55
N MET A 6 9.90 2.67 -10.31
CA MET A 6 9.96 1.76 -9.17
C MET A 6 8.78 0.82 -9.30
N THR A 7 9.05 -0.47 -9.44
CA THR A 7 8.05 -1.53 -9.46
C THR A 7 7.24 -1.52 -8.16
N GLN A 8 6.03 -2.07 -8.19
CA GLN A 8 5.13 -2.10 -7.04
C GLN A 8 5.79 -2.79 -5.82
N GLU A 9 6.57 -3.85 -6.05
CA GLU A 9 7.35 -4.54 -5.02
C GLU A 9 8.44 -3.64 -4.39
N VAL A 10 9.18 -2.88 -5.21
CA VAL A 10 10.21 -1.96 -4.71
C VAL A 10 9.59 -0.80 -3.92
N ARG A 11 8.42 -0.31 -4.36
CA ARG A 11 7.65 0.70 -3.60
C ARG A 11 7.17 0.11 -2.28
N HIS A 12 6.66 -1.11 -2.28
CA HIS A 12 6.19 -1.77 -1.07
C HIS A 12 7.31 -1.91 -0.03
N GLN A 13 8.48 -2.41 -0.44
CA GLN A 13 9.63 -2.51 0.46
C GLN A 13 10.04 -1.14 1.03
N ALA A 14 10.07 -0.09 0.19
CA ALA A 14 10.38 1.26 0.64
C ALA A 14 9.33 1.84 1.61
N ALA A 15 8.06 1.45 1.48
CA ALA A 15 7.01 1.82 2.41
C ALA A 15 7.19 1.12 3.76
N LEU A 16 7.50 -0.19 3.77
CA LEU A 16 7.79 -0.94 4.99
C LEU A 16 8.98 -0.34 5.75
N ASP A 17 10.07 0.02 5.04
CA ASP A 17 11.23 0.66 5.66
C ASP A 17 10.88 2.00 6.34
N LYS A 18 10.03 2.81 5.70
CA LYS A 18 9.51 4.06 6.29
C LYS A 18 8.63 3.80 7.49
N TYR A 19 7.70 2.85 7.38
CA TYR A 19 6.77 2.48 8.45
C TYR A 19 7.50 1.99 9.72
N ILE A 20 8.53 1.16 9.57
CA ILE A 20 9.39 0.75 10.72
C ILE A 20 10.08 1.95 11.35
N GLY A 21 10.52 2.91 10.53
CA GLY A 21 11.13 4.15 11.00
C GLY A 21 10.19 5.01 11.84
N GLU A 22 8.90 4.99 11.51
CA GLU A 22 7.84 5.72 12.23
C GLU A 22 7.20 4.92 13.38
N SER A 23 7.45 3.60 13.45
CA SER A 23 6.90 2.68 14.45
C SER A 23 7.99 2.10 15.38
N PRO A 24 8.56 2.93 16.28
CA PRO A 24 9.60 2.47 17.20
C PRO A 24 9.09 1.39 18.17
N GLN A 25 7.78 1.36 18.46
CA GLN A 25 7.17 0.32 19.30
C GLN A 25 7.28 -1.05 18.63
N LEU A 26 6.85 -1.15 17.37
CA LEU A 26 6.93 -2.39 16.59
C LEU A 26 8.38 -2.89 16.53
N LYS A 27 9.33 -2.00 16.29
CA LYS A 27 10.76 -2.35 16.22
C LYS A 27 11.27 -2.95 17.54
N GLU A 28 10.82 -2.45 18.68
CA GLU A 28 11.15 -3.01 19.98
C GLU A 28 10.47 -4.37 20.24
N GLU A 29 9.26 -4.59 19.71
CA GLU A 29 8.54 -5.86 19.85
C GLU A 29 9.17 -6.99 19.03
N ILE A 30 9.67 -6.68 17.83
CA ILE A 30 10.23 -7.69 16.92
C ILE A 30 11.74 -7.90 17.10
N LYS A 31 12.41 -7.13 17.97
CA LYS A 31 13.89 -7.11 18.07
C LYS A 31 14.51 -8.46 18.43
N ASP A 32 13.80 -9.29 19.19
CA ASP A 32 14.25 -10.60 19.65
C ASP A 32 13.83 -11.74 18.70
N LEU A 33 13.09 -11.44 17.63
CA LEU A 33 12.65 -12.39 16.61
C LEU A 33 13.74 -12.63 15.55
N SER A 34 13.62 -13.73 14.80
CA SER A 34 14.50 -14.00 13.66
C SER A 34 14.29 -12.98 12.54
N ALA A 35 15.25 -12.84 11.62
CA ALA A 35 15.13 -11.90 10.51
C ALA A 35 13.97 -12.23 9.54
N GLU A 36 13.53 -13.48 9.49
CA GLU A 36 12.35 -13.89 8.71
C GLU A 36 11.07 -13.48 9.46
N ASP A 37 10.95 -13.86 10.73
CA ASP A 37 9.79 -13.50 11.56
C ASP A 37 9.62 -11.98 11.70
N GLN A 38 10.73 -11.22 11.75
CA GLN A 38 10.70 -9.76 11.75
C GLN A 38 10.01 -9.23 10.50
N ARG A 39 10.36 -9.74 9.32
CA ARG A 39 9.76 -9.30 8.05
C ARG A 39 8.27 -9.62 8.01
N ASP A 40 7.89 -10.82 8.42
CA ASP A 40 6.48 -11.22 8.46
C ASP A 40 5.69 -10.34 9.44
N GLN A 41 6.23 -10.07 10.62
CA GLN A 41 5.58 -9.16 11.58
C GLN A 41 5.46 -7.73 11.08
N ILE A 42 6.49 -7.22 10.41
CA ILE A 42 6.44 -5.89 9.78
C ILE A 42 5.34 -5.84 8.74
N GLN A 43 5.25 -6.87 7.91
CA GLN A 43 4.24 -6.94 6.86
C GLN A 43 2.82 -7.01 7.45
N TRP A 44 2.58 -7.88 8.44
CA TRP A 44 1.29 -7.95 9.10
C TRP A 44 0.90 -6.65 9.81
N ALA A 45 1.84 -6.02 10.52
CA ALA A 45 1.58 -4.74 11.18
C ALA A 45 1.26 -3.63 10.15
N PHE A 46 1.91 -3.66 8.99
CA PHE A 46 1.62 -2.71 7.91
C PHE A 46 0.25 -2.95 7.26
N GLU A 47 -0.15 -4.21 7.09
CA GLU A 47 -1.48 -4.59 6.59
C GLU A 47 -2.59 -4.19 7.58
N ASP A 48 -2.37 -4.42 8.88
CA ASP A 48 -3.27 -4.01 9.97
C ASP A 48 -3.41 -2.48 10.02
N GLU A 49 -2.31 -1.74 9.88
CA GLU A 49 -2.33 -0.27 9.81
C GLU A 49 -3.10 0.24 8.59
N ALA A 50 -3.00 -0.44 7.45
CA ALA A 50 -3.77 -0.11 6.26
C ALA A 50 -5.27 -0.31 6.54
N GLU A 51 -5.65 -1.48 7.08
CA GLU A 51 -7.05 -1.80 7.41
C GLU A 51 -7.63 -0.82 8.43
N SER A 52 -6.87 -0.48 9.47
CA SER A 52 -7.23 0.52 10.49
C SER A 52 -7.54 1.91 9.89
N GLN A 53 -6.82 2.28 8.82
CA GLN A 53 -7.07 3.52 8.06
C GLN A 53 -8.16 3.36 6.98
N GLY A 54 -8.75 2.17 6.82
CA GLY A 54 -9.70 1.86 5.74
C GLY A 54 -9.05 1.83 4.36
N LEU A 55 -7.74 1.54 4.30
CA LEU A 55 -6.94 1.49 3.09
C LEU A 55 -6.52 0.05 2.78
N GLN A 56 -6.33 -0.25 1.51
CA GLN A 56 -5.65 -1.46 1.10
C GLN A 56 -4.13 -1.34 1.34
N PRO A 57 -3.39 -2.44 1.56
CA PRO A 57 -1.93 -2.39 1.77
C PRO A 57 -1.16 -1.70 0.64
N TRP A 58 -1.63 -1.84 -0.60
CA TRP A 58 -1.04 -1.17 -1.75
C TRP A 58 -1.34 0.35 -1.77
N GLU A 59 -2.49 0.79 -1.24
CA GLU A 59 -2.81 2.22 -1.08
C GLU A 59 -1.92 2.84 -0.01
N LEU A 60 -1.78 2.17 1.14
CA LEU A 60 -0.85 2.62 2.18
C LEU A 60 0.58 2.72 1.63
N THR A 61 1.01 1.73 0.84
CA THR A 61 2.31 1.75 0.15
C THR A 61 2.47 3.00 -0.72
N LEU A 62 1.47 3.35 -1.52
CA LEU A 62 1.51 4.56 -2.35
C LEU A 62 1.56 5.82 -1.49
N LYS A 63 0.80 5.89 -0.39
CA LYS A 63 0.79 7.03 0.55
C LYS A 63 2.18 7.29 1.16
N TYR A 64 2.94 6.24 1.46
CA TYR A 64 4.31 6.36 1.96
C TYR A 64 5.34 6.72 0.89
N THR A 65 5.08 6.41 -0.38
CA THR A 65 6.09 6.49 -1.46
C THR A 65 5.83 7.55 -2.51
N SER A 66 4.60 8.07 -2.58
CA SER A 66 4.12 8.95 -3.64
C SER A 66 3.60 10.27 -3.07
N THR A 67 3.55 11.29 -3.92
CA THR A 67 2.85 12.54 -3.58
C THR A 67 1.33 12.32 -3.61
N PRO A 68 0.51 13.21 -3.00
CA PRO A 68 -0.95 13.09 -3.06
C PRO A 68 -1.51 13.03 -4.50
N GLU A 69 -0.91 13.79 -5.43
CA GLU A 69 -1.31 13.77 -6.84
C GLU A 69 -1.00 12.42 -7.51
N GLU A 70 0.18 11.86 -7.25
CA GLU A 70 0.57 10.54 -7.76
C GLU A 70 -0.22 9.40 -7.10
N PHE A 71 -0.58 9.56 -5.82
CA PHE A 71 -1.41 8.61 -5.08
C PHE A 71 -2.77 8.46 -5.75
N GLU A 72 -3.51 9.54 -5.97
CA GLU A 72 -4.83 9.49 -6.61
C GLU A 72 -4.74 8.92 -8.04
N ALA A 73 -3.73 9.32 -8.80
CA ALA A 73 -3.52 8.82 -10.16
C ALA A 73 -3.24 7.30 -10.19
N ALA A 74 -2.36 6.82 -9.31
CA ALA A 74 -2.02 5.40 -9.21
C ALA A 74 -3.19 4.58 -8.63
N ARG A 75 -3.92 5.13 -7.66
CA ARG A 75 -5.11 4.55 -7.06
C ARG A 75 -6.19 4.28 -8.10
N LEU A 76 -6.52 5.29 -8.91
CA LEU A 76 -7.46 5.13 -10.01
C LEU A 76 -6.97 4.12 -11.06
N ALA A 77 -5.68 4.11 -11.38
CA ALA A 77 -5.12 3.17 -12.34
C ALA A 77 -5.25 1.71 -11.88
N LEU A 78 -4.91 1.40 -10.62
CA LEU A 78 -5.07 0.05 -10.07
C LEU A 78 -6.54 -0.38 -9.98
N HIS A 79 -7.44 0.53 -9.58
CA HIS A 79 -8.86 0.22 -9.55
C HIS A 79 -9.43 -0.07 -10.95
N LYS A 80 -8.97 0.64 -11.98
CA LYS A 80 -9.32 0.34 -13.37
C LYS A 80 -8.82 -1.03 -13.81
N GLU A 81 -7.56 -1.36 -13.51
CA GLU A 81 -7.00 -2.69 -13.80
C GLU A 81 -7.78 -3.79 -13.07
N ALA A 82 -8.15 -3.56 -11.81
CA ALA A 82 -8.98 -4.49 -11.04
C ALA A 82 -10.37 -4.68 -11.65
N ALA A 83 -11.02 -3.59 -12.09
CA ALA A 83 -12.30 -3.65 -12.80
C ALA A 83 -12.19 -4.47 -14.09
N GLU A 84 -11.14 -4.25 -14.89
CA GLU A 84 -10.86 -5.00 -16.13
C GLU A 84 -10.62 -6.50 -15.83
N VAL A 85 -9.86 -6.83 -14.80
CA VAL A 85 -9.59 -8.22 -14.38
C VAL A 85 -10.85 -8.91 -13.88
N LEU A 86 -11.71 -8.19 -13.15
CA LEU A 86 -13.00 -8.70 -12.68
C LEU A 86 -14.05 -8.74 -13.80
N GLY A 87 -13.79 -8.09 -14.93
CA GLY A 87 -14.76 -7.95 -16.02
C GLY A 87 -15.97 -7.09 -15.65
N VAL A 88 -15.79 -6.14 -14.72
CA VAL A 88 -16.83 -5.22 -14.24
C VAL A 88 -16.63 -3.88 -14.95
N GLU A 89 -17.73 -3.27 -15.40
CA GLU A 89 -17.69 -1.92 -15.98
C GLU A 89 -17.20 -0.90 -14.96
N TRP A 90 -16.44 0.10 -15.41
CA TRP A 90 -15.83 1.10 -14.51
C TRP A 90 -16.86 1.81 -13.62
N GLU A 91 -18.02 2.17 -14.19
CA GLU A 91 -19.10 2.81 -13.44
C GLU A 91 -19.64 1.90 -12.33
N GLU A 92 -19.87 0.61 -12.62
CA GLU A 92 -20.33 -0.37 -11.63
C GLU A 92 -19.26 -0.64 -10.56
N TYR A 93 -17.99 -0.74 -10.96
CA TYR A 93 -16.88 -0.92 -10.04
C TYR A 93 -16.72 0.29 -9.09
N CYS A 94 -16.90 1.52 -9.59
CA CYS A 94 -16.87 2.73 -8.77
C CYS A 94 -17.99 2.76 -7.73
N GLU A 95 -19.22 2.38 -8.13
CA GLU A 95 -20.34 2.28 -7.19
C GLU A 95 -20.08 1.23 -6.10
N MET A 96 -19.42 0.11 -6.45
CA MET A 96 -19.08 -0.95 -5.50
C MET A 96 -17.96 -0.58 -4.51
N ASN A 97 -17.04 0.29 -4.91
CA ASN A 97 -15.83 0.64 -4.15
C ASN A 97 -15.85 2.08 -3.60
N ASP A 98 -17.01 2.75 -3.61
CA ASP A 98 -17.17 4.15 -3.18
C ASP A 98 -16.15 5.12 -3.84
N LEU A 99 -15.87 4.91 -5.14
CA LEU A 99 -14.96 5.75 -5.91
C LEU A 99 -15.72 6.88 -6.60
N VAL A 100 -15.15 8.10 -6.56
CA VAL A 100 -15.71 9.25 -7.26
C VAL A 100 -15.33 9.16 -8.75
N VAL A 101 -16.34 9.12 -9.62
CA VAL A 101 -16.21 9.13 -11.09
C VAL A 101 -15.76 10.47 -11.65
#